data_AF-A0A3M2HND3-F1
#
_entry.id   AF-A0A3M2HND3-F1
#
_cell.length_a   1.000
_cell.length_b   1.000
_cell.length_c   1.000
_cell.angle_alpha   90.00
_cell.angle_beta   90.00
_cell.angle_gamma   90.00
#
_symmetry.space_group_name_H-M   'P 1'
#
loop_
_entity.id
_entity.type
_entity.pdbx_description
1 polymer ?
#
loop_
_entity_poly.entity_id
_entity_poly.type
_entity_poly.pdbx_seq_one_letter_code
_entity_poly.pdbx_strand_id
1 'polypeptide(L)'
;MRIALFSLLLVLMAPAMAQIYKYTDDKGNTVYTNQPPEGVSADTVDLPPANTVNIKTPEPPPPLPNEQSSQGQQQPYSSLSIGGIPDEQALRANNGTFVVNAQLDPPLRQGHQVRFLLDGEPQGKPSSGTVLQLNNVDRGTHVLEVEVLDGGQVVQRAQEQFTVQRVHTSSPARR
;
A
#
# COMPACT_ATOMS: atom_id res chain seq x y z
N MET A 1 26.81 12.55 -58.03
CA MET A 1 25.85 11.43 -57.96
C MET A 1 25.46 11.03 -56.52
N ARG A 2 26.36 11.04 -55.53
CA ARG A 2 26.02 10.69 -54.12
C ARG A 2 25.07 11.68 -53.42
N ILE A 3 25.19 12.98 -53.69
CA ILE A 3 24.37 14.02 -53.03
C ILE A 3 22.89 13.92 -53.47
N ALA A 4 22.64 13.65 -54.75
CA ALA A 4 21.28 13.44 -55.28
C ALA A 4 20.58 12.22 -54.67
N LEU A 5 21.34 11.19 -54.28
CA LEU A 5 20.81 10.00 -53.63
C LEU A 5 20.39 10.31 -52.18
N PHE A 6 21.14 11.17 -51.47
CA PHE A 6 20.82 11.59 -50.10
C PHE A 6 19.60 12.51 -50.03
N SER A 7 19.41 13.42 -50.99
CA SER A 7 18.20 14.25 -51.05
C SER A 7 16.96 13.45 -51.40
N LEU A 8 17.08 12.38 -52.21
CA LEU A 8 15.96 11.47 -52.49
C LEU A 8 15.59 10.62 -51.26
N LEU A 9 16.57 10.22 -50.44
CA LEU A 9 16.32 9.44 -49.23
C LEU A 9 15.59 10.26 -48.14
N LEU A 10 15.85 11.57 -48.07
CA LEU A 10 15.27 12.44 -47.04
C LEU A 10 13.79 12.78 -47.29
N VAL A 11 13.32 12.71 -48.55
CA VAL A 11 11.91 12.95 -48.91
C VAL A 11 10.99 11.79 -48.52
N LEU A 12 11.53 10.59 -48.28
CA LEU A 12 10.72 9.42 -47.89
C LEU A 12 10.39 9.33 -46.39
N MET A 13 10.90 10.21 -45.52
CA MET A 13 10.57 10.21 -44.09
C MET A 13 9.36 11.11 -43.75
N ALA A 14 8.19 10.81 -44.31
CA ALA A 14 6.94 11.44 -43.88
C ALA A 14 6.47 10.84 -42.54
N PRO A 15 6.13 11.65 -41.52
CA PRO A 15 5.58 11.14 -40.27
C PRO A 15 4.12 10.71 -40.47
N ALA A 16 3.81 9.46 -40.15
CA ALA A 16 2.44 8.95 -40.15
C ALA A 16 1.70 9.45 -38.90
N MET A 17 0.82 10.44 -39.06
CA MET A 17 -0.09 10.89 -38.01
C MET A 17 -1.28 9.91 -37.92
N ALA A 18 -1.35 9.10 -36.87
CA ALA A 18 -2.50 8.24 -36.58
C ALA A 18 -3.46 8.96 -35.62
N GLN A 19 -4.67 9.27 -36.08
CA GLN A 19 -5.75 9.82 -35.25
C GLN A 19 -6.79 8.73 -34.97
N ILE A 20 -7.17 8.56 -33.71
CA ILE A 20 -8.09 7.52 -33.23
C ILE A 20 -9.44 8.17 -32.90
N TYR A 21 -10.53 7.66 -33.49
CA TYR A 21 -11.88 8.16 -33.24
C TYR A 21 -12.70 7.13 -32.43
N LYS A 22 -13.51 7.62 -31.49
CA LYS A 22 -14.35 6.82 -30.58
C LYS A 22 -15.81 7.19 -30.81
N TYR A 23 -16.67 6.20 -31.01
CA TYR A 23 -18.12 6.40 -30.94
C TYR A 23 -18.78 5.25 -30.17
N THR A 24 -20.02 5.49 -29.74
CA THR A 24 -20.82 4.52 -28.99
C THR A 24 -21.93 4.03 -29.90
N ASP A 25 -22.09 2.71 -30.02
CA ASP A 25 -23.18 2.12 -30.81
C ASP A 25 -24.53 2.16 -30.05
N ASP A 26 -25.62 1.90 -30.76
CA ASP A 26 -26.98 1.89 -30.19
C ASP A 26 -27.24 0.74 -29.19
N LYS A 27 -26.22 -0.06 -28.85
CA LYS A 27 -26.25 -1.07 -27.78
C LYS A 27 -25.42 -0.65 -26.56
N GLY A 28 -24.93 0.58 -26.53
CA GLY A 28 -24.14 1.14 -25.43
C GLY A 28 -22.68 0.68 -25.40
N ASN A 29 -22.20 0.02 -26.45
CA ASN A 29 -20.82 -0.44 -26.51
C ASN A 29 -19.92 0.60 -27.17
N THR A 30 -18.78 0.85 -26.54
CA THR A 30 -17.76 1.77 -27.07
C THR A 30 -16.93 1.07 -28.13
N VAL A 31 -16.98 1.58 -29.37
CA VAL A 31 -16.20 1.06 -30.49
C VAL A 31 -15.24 2.16 -31.00
N TYR A 32 -13.98 1.79 -31.21
CA TYR A 32 -12.94 2.66 -31.74
C TYR A 32 -12.75 2.35 -33.22
N THR A 33 -12.83 3.37 -34.08
CA THR A 33 -12.68 3.22 -35.54
C THR A 33 -11.80 4.34 -36.10
N ASN A 34 -11.14 4.08 -37.23
CA ASN A 34 -10.25 5.02 -37.91
C ASN A 34 -10.85 5.55 -39.23
N GLN A 35 -12.17 5.52 -39.41
CA GLN A 35 -12.82 5.98 -40.64
C GLN A 35 -14.20 6.63 -40.37
N PRO A 36 -14.47 7.87 -40.84
CA PRO A 36 -15.71 8.58 -40.57
C PRO A 36 -16.80 8.28 -41.63
N PRO A 37 -18.06 8.05 -41.22
CA PRO A 37 -19.21 8.26 -42.09
C PRO A 37 -19.90 9.61 -41.82
N GLU A 38 -20.17 10.34 -42.89
CA GLU A 38 -20.93 11.59 -42.91
C GLU A 38 -22.45 11.35 -42.84
N GLY A 39 -23.20 12.34 -42.35
CA GLY A 39 -24.53 12.65 -42.89
C GLY A 39 -25.74 12.28 -42.04
N VAL A 40 -25.96 12.96 -40.90
CA VAL A 40 -27.33 13.04 -40.35
C VAL A 40 -27.59 14.39 -39.67
N SER A 41 -28.67 15.03 -40.13
CA SER A 41 -29.20 16.32 -39.68
C SER A 41 -29.65 16.26 -38.21
N ALA A 42 -29.23 17.26 -37.43
CA ALA A 42 -29.64 17.41 -36.04
C ALA A 42 -30.79 18.45 -35.94
N ASP A 43 -31.98 17.99 -35.58
CA ASP A 43 -33.05 18.88 -35.11
C ASP A 43 -32.89 19.13 -33.61
N THR A 44 -32.84 20.41 -33.24
CA THR A 44 -32.62 20.84 -31.85
C THR A 44 -33.94 20.83 -31.10
N VAL A 45 -34.11 19.89 -30.17
CA VAL A 45 -35.21 19.89 -29.19
C VAL A 45 -34.77 20.69 -27.96
N ASP A 46 -35.45 21.80 -27.71
CA ASP A 46 -35.20 22.68 -26.57
C ASP A 46 -35.97 22.15 -25.34
N LEU A 47 -35.24 21.71 -24.31
CA LEU A 47 -35.80 21.17 -23.07
C LEU A 47 -35.78 22.24 -21.97
N PRO A 48 -36.88 22.46 -21.24
CA PRO A 48 -36.89 23.40 -20.12
C PRO A 48 -35.95 22.91 -18.99
N PRO A 49 -35.37 23.84 -18.21
CA PRO A 49 -34.37 23.48 -17.20
C PRO A 49 -34.98 22.58 -16.11
N ALA A 50 -34.28 21.50 -15.81
CA ALA A 50 -34.67 20.58 -14.74
C ALA A 50 -34.51 21.25 -13.37
N ASN A 51 -35.51 21.10 -12.50
CA ASN A 51 -35.43 21.53 -11.10
C ASN A 51 -34.33 20.75 -10.38
N THR A 52 -33.21 21.43 -10.09
CA THR A 52 -32.13 20.87 -9.28
C THR A 52 -32.31 21.27 -7.82
N VAL A 53 -32.50 20.29 -6.94
CA VAL A 53 -32.30 20.46 -5.49
C VAL A 53 -30.81 20.37 -5.20
N ASN A 54 -30.29 21.30 -4.40
CA ASN A 54 -28.89 21.30 -3.98
C ASN A 54 -28.68 20.20 -2.94
N ILE A 55 -28.28 19.02 -3.40
CA ILE A 55 -27.88 17.92 -2.53
C ILE A 55 -26.54 18.31 -1.91
N LYS A 56 -26.54 18.73 -0.64
CA LYS A 56 -25.30 18.82 0.12
C LYS A 56 -24.72 17.41 0.26
N THR A 57 -23.61 17.17 -0.43
CA THR A 57 -22.81 15.95 -0.28
C THR A 57 -22.45 15.79 1.21
N PRO A 58 -22.79 14.65 1.84
CA PRO A 58 -22.29 14.34 3.17
C PRO A 58 -20.77 14.42 3.18
N GLU A 59 -20.22 15.00 4.23
CA GLU A 59 -18.77 15.08 4.41
C GLU A 59 -18.19 13.65 4.43
N PRO A 60 -17.09 13.39 3.69
CA PRO A 60 -16.47 12.07 3.71
C PRO A 60 -16.13 11.66 5.14
N PRO A 61 -16.27 10.38 5.50
CA PRO A 61 -15.79 9.91 6.80
C PRO A 61 -14.29 10.26 6.95
N PRO A 62 -13.84 10.57 8.17
CA PRO A 62 -12.43 10.87 8.40
C PRO A 62 -11.56 9.72 7.88
N PRO A 63 -10.42 10.03 7.26
CA PRO A 63 -9.51 9.00 6.78
C PRO A 63 -9.10 8.10 7.93
N LEU A 64 -9.15 6.79 7.69
CA LEU A 64 -8.54 5.78 8.57
C LEU A 64 -7.08 6.20 8.82
N PRO A 65 -6.54 5.98 10.04
CA PRO A 65 -5.15 6.32 10.35
C PRO A 65 -4.21 5.80 9.26
N ASN A 66 -3.43 6.70 8.68
CA ASN A 66 -2.42 6.41 7.66
C ASN A 66 -1.57 5.20 8.10
N GLU A 67 -1.77 4.05 7.47
CA GLU A 67 -0.62 3.22 7.16
C GLU A 67 0.27 4.07 6.26
N GLN A 68 1.46 4.35 6.75
CA GLN A 68 2.45 5.21 6.12
C GLN A 68 2.77 4.69 4.72
N SER A 69 2.01 5.17 3.74
CA SER A 69 2.20 4.92 2.33
C SER A 69 3.41 5.75 1.91
N SER A 70 4.58 5.15 2.07
CA SER A 70 5.81 5.59 1.42
C SER A 70 5.54 5.71 -0.07
N GLN A 71 5.67 6.94 -0.58
CA GLN A 71 5.49 7.31 -1.97
C GLN A 71 6.31 6.40 -2.91
N GLY A 72 5.64 5.76 -3.86
CA GLY A 72 6.22 5.42 -5.17
C GLY A 72 7.29 4.33 -5.26
N GLN A 73 7.58 3.57 -4.20
CA GLN A 73 8.45 2.39 -4.30
C GLN A 73 7.59 1.13 -4.41
N GLN A 74 7.84 0.31 -5.44
CA GLN A 74 7.25 -1.02 -5.57
C GLN A 74 7.58 -1.81 -4.29
N GLN A 75 6.60 -1.98 -3.41
CA GLN A 75 6.75 -2.73 -2.18
C GLN A 75 7.07 -4.19 -2.56
N PRO A 76 8.18 -4.77 -2.07
CA PRO A 76 8.53 -6.14 -2.41
C PRO A 76 7.56 -7.16 -1.82
N TYR A 77 6.75 -6.78 -0.82
CA TYR A 77 5.74 -7.63 -0.20
C TYR A 77 4.36 -6.99 -0.30
N SER A 78 3.36 -7.77 -0.69
CA SER A 78 1.96 -7.34 -0.73
C SER A 78 1.41 -7.17 0.68
N SER A 79 1.91 -7.92 1.66
CA SER A 79 1.59 -7.70 3.08
C SER A 79 2.80 -7.91 3.98
N LEU A 80 2.84 -7.10 5.04
CA LEU A 80 3.77 -7.24 6.16
C LEU A 80 3.00 -6.89 7.42
N SER A 81 2.86 -7.84 8.33
CA SER A 81 2.23 -7.63 9.63
C SER A 81 3.01 -8.33 10.73
N ILE A 82 2.71 -7.95 11.96
CA ILE A 82 3.25 -8.57 13.16
C ILE A 82 2.17 -9.51 13.71
N GLY A 83 2.59 -10.69 14.17
CA GLY A 83 1.73 -11.68 14.78
C GLY A 83 2.36 -12.26 16.03
N GLY A 84 1.60 -13.06 16.76
CA GLY A 84 2.05 -13.69 18.00
C GLY A 84 2.06 -12.76 19.21
N ILE A 85 1.60 -11.51 19.07
CA ILE A 85 1.35 -10.63 20.23
C ILE A 85 0.17 -11.24 21.02
N PRO A 86 0.37 -11.66 22.29
CA PRO A 86 -0.70 -12.19 23.10
C PRO A 86 -1.74 -11.12 23.44
N ASP A 87 -2.93 -11.57 23.83
CA ASP A 87 -3.94 -10.67 24.36
C ASP A 87 -3.50 -10.01 25.69
N GLU A 88 -4.22 -8.97 26.10
CA GLU A 88 -3.89 -8.21 27.31
C GLU A 88 -3.91 -9.07 28.59
N GLN A 89 -4.71 -10.13 28.63
CA GLN A 89 -4.79 -11.04 29.77
C GLN A 89 -3.54 -11.94 29.85
N ALA A 90 -3.08 -12.50 28.73
CA ALA A 90 -1.87 -13.31 28.68
C ALA A 90 -0.61 -12.48 28.93
N LEU A 91 -0.53 -11.25 28.41
CA LEU A 91 0.59 -10.34 28.67
C LEU A 91 0.77 -10.03 30.16
N ARG A 92 -0.32 -9.97 30.93
CA ARG A 92 -0.29 -9.82 32.39
C ARG A 92 0.31 -11.03 33.12
N ALA A 93 0.08 -12.24 32.61
CA ALA A 93 0.50 -13.49 33.26
C ALA A 93 1.95 -13.87 32.94
N ASN A 94 2.44 -13.51 31.75
CA ASN A 94 3.70 -13.99 31.21
C ASN A 94 4.93 -13.11 31.51
N ASN A 95 4.82 -12.14 32.42
CA ASN A 95 5.91 -11.24 32.81
C ASN A 95 6.60 -10.51 31.64
N GLY A 96 5.89 -10.28 30.53
CA GLY A 96 6.46 -9.65 29.33
C GLY A 96 7.38 -10.56 28.51
N THR A 97 7.31 -11.89 28.67
CA THR A 97 8.03 -12.84 27.81
C THR A 97 7.07 -13.56 26.88
N PHE A 98 7.26 -13.41 25.57
CA PHE A 98 6.41 -14.01 24.54
C PHE A 98 7.14 -14.04 23.19
N VAL A 99 6.61 -14.82 22.25
CA VAL A 99 7.17 -14.99 20.91
C VAL A 99 6.29 -14.25 19.91
N VAL A 100 6.91 -13.40 19.10
CA VAL A 100 6.29 -12.70 17.99
C VAL A 100 6.86 -13.20 16.67
N ASN A 101 6.09 -13.03 15.60
CA ASN A 101 6.53 -13.37 14.26
C ASN A 101 6.12 -12.30 13.24
N ALA A 102 6.99 -12.05 12.28
CA ALA A 102 6.67 -11.30 11.09
C ALA A 102 5.89 -12.20 10.13
N GLN A 103 4.74 -11.72 9.68
CA GLN A 103 3.92 -12.36 8.66
C GLN A 103 4.10 -11.59 7.37
N LEU A 104 4.61 -12.27 6.34
CA LEU A 104 4.89 -11.68 5.04
C LEU A 104 4.17 -12.47 3.95
N ASP A 105 3.59 -11.75 3.00
CA ASP A 105 3.13 -12.31 1.74
C ASP A 105 3.76 -11.54 0.57
N PRO A 106 4.51 -12.19 -0.34
CA PRO A 106 5.00 -13.57 -0.27
C PRO A 106 5.98 -13.78 0.91
N PRO A 107 6.43 -15.03 1.18
CA PRO A 107 7.47 -15.28 2.18
C PRO A 107 8.75 -14.46 1.93
N LEU A 108 9.56 -14.28 2.98
CA LEU A 108 10.79 -13.50 2.92
C LEU A 108 11.68 -13.92 1.72
N ARG A 109 11.86 -13.00 0.76
CA ARG A 109 12.70 -13.21 -0.42
C ARG A 109 14.14 -13.51 -0.04
N GLN A 110 14.83 -14.30 -0.87
CA GLN A 110 16.26 -14.57 -0.67
C GLN A 110 17.07 -13.28 -0.75
N GLY A 111 18.06 -13.15 0.14
CA GLY A 111 18.89 -11.94 0.25
C GLY A 111 18.29 -10.85 1.15
N HIS A 112 16.96 -10.84 1.35
CA HIS A 112 16.35 -9.93 2.30
C HIS A 112 16.54 -10.41 3.74
N GLN A 113 16.53 -9.45 4.67
CA GLN A 113 16.67 -9.69 6.09
C GLN A 113 15.54 -8.98 6.85
N VAL A 114 15.20 -9.49 8.02
CA VAL A 114 14.26 -8.90 8.95
C VAL A 114 15.01 -8.38 10.16
N ARG A 115 14.62 -7.20 10.64
CA ARG A 115 15.03 -6.63 11.91
C ARG A 115 13.80 -6.26 12.71
N PHE A 116 13.77 -6.66 13.98
CA PHE A 116 12.75 -6.24 14.92
C PHE A 116 13.29 -5.13 15.82
N LEU A 117 12.45 -4.15 16.11
CA LEU A 117 12.75 -3.05 17.02
C LEU A 117 11.65 -2.97 18.08
N LEU A 118 12.03 -2.83 19.33
CA LEU A 118 11.11 -2.55 20.43
C LEU A 118 11.35 -1.10 20.87
N ASP A 119 10.35 -0.25 20.72
CA ASP A 119 10.43 1.18 21.02
C ASP A 119 11.59 1.90 20.29
N GLY A 120 11.90 1.44 19.08
CA GLY A 120 13.01 1.95 18.26
C GLY A 120 14.37 1.29 18.53
N GLU A 121 14.48 0.43 19.55
CA GLU A 121 15.72 -0.28 19.89
C GLU A 121 15.77 -1.66 19.22
N PRO A 122 16.80 -1.96 18.40
CA PRO A 122 16.94 -3.26 17.73
C PRO A 122 17.03 -4.43 18.72
N GLN A 123 16.15 -5.42 18.57
CA GLN A 123 16.13 -6.63 19.41
C GLN A 123 17.07 -7.73 18.92
N GLY A 124 17.98 -7.40 18.01
CA GLY A 124 18.93 -8.34 17.41
C GLY A 124 19.55 -7.79 16.13
N LYS A 125 20.46 -8.58 15.54
CA LYS A 125 21.01 -8.29 14.21
C LYS A 125 19.99 -8.65 13.13
N PRO A 126 19.97 -7.94 11.99
CA PRO A 126 19.21 -8.35 10.82
C PRO A 126 19.49 -9.81 10.45
N SER A 127 18.44 -10.59 10.23
CA SER A 127 18.56 -12.02 9.93
C SER A 127 17.47 -12.48 8.97
N SER A 128 17.60 -13.67 8.39
CA SER A 128 16.51 -14.28 7.60
C SER A 128 15.38 -14.85 8.46
N GLY A 129 15.52 -14.82 9.79
CA GLY A 129 14.51 -15.30 10.72
C GLY A 129 13.36 -14.30 10.87
N THR A 130 12.13 -14.80 10.76
CA THR A 130 10.90 -14.01 10.93
C THR A 130 10.28 -14.17 12.32
N VAL A 131 11.00 -14.76 13.27
CA VAL A 131 10.51 -15.02 14.63
C VAL A 131 11.45 -14.36 15.64
N LEU A 132 10.87 -13.73 16.65
CA LEU A 132 11.60 -13.12 17.77
C LEU A 132 10.96 -13.55 19.08
N GLN A 133 11.79 -13.96 20.04
CA GLN A 133 11.35 -14.07 21.42
C GLN A 133 11.70 -12.78 22.17
N LEU A 134 10.66 -12.07 22.60
CA LEU A 134 10.79 -10.96 23.54
C LEU A 134 10.88 -11.53 24.95
N ASN A 135 11.81 -11.00 25.75
CA ASN A 135 12.06 -11.48 27.10
C ASN A 135 11.96 -10.32 28.07
N ASN A 136 11.14 -10.50 29.11
CA ASN A 136 11.03 -9.57 30.23
C ASN A 136 10.80 -8.11 29.76
N VAL A 137 9.90 -7.92 28.78
CA VAL A 137 9.45 -6.59 28.38
C VAL A 137 8.93 -5.85 29.62
N ASP A 138 9.32 -4.60 29.75
CA ASP A 138 8.92 -3.77 30.89
C ASP A 138 7.41 -3.52 30.89
N ARG A 139 6.90 -3.00 32.00
CA ARG A 139 5.49 -2.60 32.07
C ARG A 139 5.29 -1.30 31.29
N GLY A 140 4.15 -1.16 30.64
CA GLY A 140 3.80 0.04 29.89
C GLY A 140 3.29 -0.30 28.49
N THR A 141 3.10 0.75 27.71
CA THR A 141 2.76 0.65 26.29
C THR A 141 4.06 0.64 25.49
N HIS A 142 4.18 -0.32 24.59
CA HIS A 142 5.34 -0.54 23.75
C HIS A 142 4.91 -0.60 22.29
N VAL A 143 5.82 -0.21 21.40
CA VAL A 143 5.66 -0.34 19.95
C VAL A 143 6.68 -1.34 19.46
N LEU A 144 6.20 -2.43 18.86
CA LEU A 144 7.03 -3.38 18.14
C LEU A 144 7.02 -3.00 16.66
N GLU A 145 8.19 -2.81 16.09
CA GLU A 145 8.37 -2.58 14.65
C GLU A 145 9.11 -3.77 14.04
N VAL A 146 8.71 -4.13 12.82
CA VAL A 146 9.43 -5.05 11.96
C VAL A 146 9.83 -4.34 10.68
N GLU A 147 11.11 -4.36 10.37
CA GLU A 147 11.69 -3.83 9.14
C GLU A 147 12.18 -4.97 8.26
N VAL A 148 11.87 -4.91 6.97
CA VAL A 148 12.51 -5.73 5.95
C VAL A 148 13.59 -4.92 5.26
N LEU A 149 14.78 -5.51 5.19
CA LEU A 149 16.02 -4.93 4.71
C LEU A 149 16.47 -5.65 3.44
N ASP A 150 16.87 -4.88 2.43
CA ASP A 150 17.60 -5.37 1.25
C ASP A 150 18.96 -4.67 1.20
N GLY A 151 20.06 -5.43 1.30
CA GLY A 151 21.41 -4.86 1.36
C GLY A 151 21.64 -3.84 2.49
N GLY A 152 20.82 -3.88 3.56
CA GLY A 152 20.86 -2.93 4.67
C GLY A 152 19.94 -1.71 4.52
N GLN A 153 19.26 -1.56 3.38
CA GLN A 153 18.25 -0.53 3.17
C GLN A 153 16.87 -1.05 3.56
N VAL A 154 16.11 -0.28 4.33
CA VAL A 154 14.73 -0.63 4.69
C VAL A 154 13.84 -0.50 3.45
N VAL A 155 13.30 -1.63 2.98
CA VAL A 155 12.40 -1.70 1.83
C VAL A 155 10.92 -1.74 2.22
N GLN A 156 10.61 -2.21 3.42
CA GLN A 156 9.26 -2.25 3.96
C GLN A 156 9.30 -2.27 5.49
N ARG A 157 8.27 -1.75 6.15
CA ARG A 157 8.13 -1.78 7.61
C ARG A 157 6.69 -1.93 8.01
N ALA A 158 6.45 -2.52 9.18
CA ALA A 158 5.16 -2.55 9.85
C ALA A 158 5.37 -2.39 11.35
N GLN A 159 4.36 -1.87 12.05
CA GLN A 159 4.42 -1.62 13.48
C GLN A 159 3.12 -2.03 14.15
N GLU A 160 3.23 -2.48 15.40
CA GLU A 160 2.08 -2.85 16.22
C GLU A 160 2.33 -2.44 17.68
N GLN A 161 1.31 -1.88 18.31
CA GLN A 161 1.37 -1.40 19.69
C GLN A 161 0.73 -2.43 20.63
N PHE A 162 1.38 -2.69 21.76
CA PHE A 162 0.85 -3.57 22.81
C PHE A 162 1.12 -3.01 24.20
N THR A 163 0.41 -3.50 25.21
CA THR A 163 0.56 -3.02 26.60
C THR A 163 0.84 -4.17 27.55
N VAL A 164 1.92 -4.04 28.32
CA VAL A 164 2.32 -4.99 29.36
C VAL A 164 1.94 -4.43 30.73
N GLN A 165 1.25 -5.25 31.54
CA GLN A 165 0.85 -4.89 32.89
C GLN A 165 1.42 -5.91 33.89
N ARG A 166 1.97 -5.44 35.01
CA ARG A 166 2.46 -6.31 36.09
C ARG A 166 1.51 -6.25 37.27
N VAL A 167 0.95 -7.39 37.68
CA VAL A 167 0.15 -7.48 38.90
C VAL A 167 1.08 -7.55 40.11
N HIS A 168 0.91 -6.64 41.04
CA HIS A 168 1.67 -6.65 42.29
C HIS A 168 1.01 -7.64 43.25
N THR A 169 1.68 -8.75 43.55
CA THR A 169 1.11 -9.84 44.35
C THR A 169 1.19 -9.62 45.87
N SER A 170 1.78 -8.52 46.36
CA SER A 170 1.93 -8.25 47.80
C SER A 170 0.85 -7.36 48.41
N SER A 171 -0.38 -7.36 47.87
CA SER A 171 -1.46 -6.59 48.47
C SER A 171 -1.91 -7.21 49.81
N PRO A 172 -1.86 -6.48 50.95
CA PRO A 172 -2.19 -7.02 52.28
C PRO A 172 -3.68 -7.34 52.48
N ALA A 173 -4.54 -7.04 51.50
CA ALA A 173 -6.00 -7.12 51.60
C ALA A 173 -6.58 -8.55 51.56
N ARG A 174 -5.75 -9.58 51.68
CA ARG A 174 -6.18 -10.97 51.91
C ARG A 174 -5.38 -11.58 53.07
N ARG A 175 -5.65 -11.10 54.28
CA ARG A 175 -5.34 -11.85 55.49
C ARG A 175 -6.51 -11.76 56.46
#